data_AF-A0A447TBI8-F1
#
_entry.id   AF-A0A447TBI8-F1
#
_cell.length_a   1.000
_cell.length_b   1.000
_cell.length_c   1.000
_cell.angle_alpha   90.00
_cell.angle_beta   90.00
_cell.angle_gamma   90.00
#
_symmetry.space_group_name_H-M   'P 1'
#
loop_
_entity.id
_entity.type
_entity.pdbx_description
1 polymer ?
#
loop_
_entity_poly.entity_id
_entity_poly.type
_entity_poly.pdbx_seq_one_letter_code
_entity_poly.pdbx_strand_id
1 'polypeptide(L)'
;MKKTKFDLSVTGRVAAALTLAFVLADNGMAAGIVAGGANQPQVSAAANGAQVVNIVAPTAAGVSHNQYQDFNVNQPGAVFNNSLQGGASQLAGQLAGNAMLGGNQASVILNEVVSRNPSLLLGKQEVFGKAADYVLANPNGITCNGCGFINIPRASLLVGTANLQNGAIASLQAANNGNALSIAGSGASGVSVLDLIAPRLDIRGNVAATDAIRVRAGFNTVDYASGQVIATAPTPDGVGKLDSYFLGAMQAGRINIVSTAAGAGVNVGGNLAGGDELTVNAAGALAVQAAQLKGRQLALSGASVDISGRVDSETGKDSKHDESWFIWKTGESNSASSKTDASVKRASLQGDSVTVSAAGGAHVGAADIQGQDVKLSGASVSLDGQLAESSAQSSDHAWKNSWAFNQDKSSTTQQQSTARIKAGHDAEISAAGTDIAIAGASVQAGNNVKLSPRAASSCRR
;
A
#
# COMPACT_ATOMS: atom_id res chain seq x y z
N MET A 1 40.85 52.46 -0.63
CA MET A 1 40.31 51.11 -0.95
C MET A 1 39.62 50.56 0.29
N LYS A 2 38.29 50.71 0.41
CA LYS A 2 37.51 50.14 1.52
C LYS A 2 37.11 48.72 1.14
N LYS A 3 37.61 47.70 1.87
CA LYS A 3 37.13 46.31 1.77
C LYS A 3 35.81 46.21 2.50
N THR A 4 34.71 46.03 1.76
CA THR A 4 33.42 45.65 2.33
C THR A 4 33.43 44.15 2.61
N LYS A 5 33.39 43.77 3.89
CA LYS A 5 33.05 42.40 4.30
C LYS A 5 31.54 42.24 4.14
N PHE A 6 31.12 41.34 3.26
CA PHE A 6 29.74 40.89 3.18
C PHE A 6 29.55 39.78 4.22
N ASP A 7 28.82 40.08 5.30
CA ASP A 7 28.30 39.06 6.21
C ASP A 7 26.91 38.64 5.73
N LEU A 8 26.77 37.35 5.39
CA LEU A 8 25.49 36.74 5.04
C LEU A 8 24.57 36.73 6.27
N SER A 9 23.31 37.08 6.08
CA SER A 9 22.27 37.00 7.12
C SER A 9 22.09 35.57 7.62
N VAL A 10 21.52 35.39 8.82
CA VAL A 10 21.23 34.07 9.41
C VAL A 10 20.41 33.20 8.44
N THR A 11 19.44 33.80 7.74
CA THR A 11 18.64 33.15 6.69
C THR A 11 19.46 32.80 5.45
N GLY A 12 20.42 33.64 5.06
CA GLY A 12 21.35 33.39 3.96
C GLY A 12 22.35 32.27 4.26
N ARG A 13 22.77 32.12 5.53
CA ARG A 13 23.62 31.01 5.98
C ARG A 13 22.89 29.67 5.98
N VAL A 14 21.60 29.66 6.34
CA VAL A 14 20.74 28.46 6.29
C VAL A 14 20.43 28.06 4.85
N ALA A 15 20.12 29.03 3.97
CA ALA A 15 19.91 28.77 2.55
C ALA A 15 21.17 28.24 1.86
N ALA A 16 22.35 28.82 2.14
CA ALA A 16 23.63 28.33 1.60
C ALA A 16 23.99 26.93 2.12
N ALA A 17 23.69 26.61 3.40
CA ALA A 17 23.90 25.28 3.97
C ALA A 17 22.94 24.22 3.41
N LEU A 18 21.69 24.58 3.11
CA LEU A 18 20.72 23.70 2.46
C LEU A 18 21.07 23.41 0.99
N THR A 19 21.65 24.38 0.27
CA THR A 19 22.11 24.15 -1.11
C THR A 19 23.41 23.35 -1.20
N LEU A 20 24.29 23.40 -0.18
CA LEU A 20 25.55 22.64 -0.19
C LEU A 20 25.39 21.20 0.36
N ALA A 21 24.28 20.89 1.05
CA ALA A 21 23.94 19.53 1.46
C ALA A 21 23.31 18.68 0.33
N PHE A 22 22.98 19.28 -0.82
CA PHE A 22 22.32 18.60 -1.94
C PHE A 22 23.28 18.17 -3.08
N VAL A 23 24.60 18.28 -2.90
CA VAL A 23 25.60 17.94 -3.96
C VAL A 23 26.45 16.69 -3.63
N LEU A 24 26.11 15.93 -2.60
CA LEU A 24 26.61 14.55 -2.45
C LEU A 24 25.47 13.63 -2.03
N ALA A 25 24.44 13.52 -2.88
CA ALA A 25 23.76 12.25 -2.99
C ALA A 25 24.74 11.32 -3.71
N ASP A 26 25.72 10.80 -2.97
CA ASP A 26 26.32 9.54 -3.36
C ASP A 26 25.14 8.60 -3.59
N ASN A 27 25.02 8.12 -4.82
CA ASN A 27 24.22 6.94 -5.10
C ASN A 27 24.87 5.85 -4.26
N GLY A 28 24.46 5.72 -3.00
CA GLY A 28 24.79 4.62 -2.14
C GLY A 28 24.23 3.39 -2.83
N MET A 29 25.01 2.81 -3.73
CA MET A 29 24.75 1.51 -4.28
C MET A 29 24.75 0.60 -3.05
N ALA A 30 23.57 0.21 -2.60
CA ALA A 30 23.47 -0.87 -1.63
C ALA A 30 24.31 -2.02 -2.21
N ALA A 31 25.18 -2.62 -1.38
CA ALA A 31 25.87 -3.83 -1.79
C ALA A 31 24.80 -4.79 -2.35
N GLY A 32 25.05 -5.39 -3.50
CA GLY A 32 24.05 -6.26 -4.16
C GLY A 32 23.76 -7.52 -3.32
N ILE A 33 23.59 -8.65 -3.97
CA ILE A 33 23.55 -9.94 -3.29
C ILE A 33 24.97 -10.31 -2.84
N VAL A 34 25.15 -10.54 -1.54
CA VAL A 34 26.40 -10.97 -0.91
C VAL A 34 26.11 -12.19 -0.06
N ALA A 35 26.67 -13.34 -0.45
CA ALA A 35 26.51 -14.61 0.28
C ALA A 35 27.06 -14.50 1.72
N GLY A 36 26.44 -15.23 2.65
CA GLY A 36 26.79 -15.20 4.07
C GLY A 36 26.22 -16.38 4.86
N GLY A 37 26.59 -16.51 6.13
CA GLY A 37 26.08 -17.58 6.99
C GLY A 37 26.70 -18.96 6.70
N ALA A 38 25.98 -20.02 7.05
CA ALA A 38 26.45 -21.41 6.91
C ALA A 38 26.19 -21.97 5.50
N ASN A 39 25.04 -21.63 4.89
CA ASN A 39 24.64 -22.12 3.58
C ASN A 39 24.85 -21.06 2.49
N GLN A 40 26.12 -20.78 2.18
CA GLN A 40 26.50 -19.72 1.23
C GLN A 40 26.36 -20.17 -0.22
N PRO A 41 25.51 -19.52 -1.05
CA PRO A 41 25.52 -19.74 -2.49
C PRO A 41 26.75 -19.09 -3.14
N GLN A 42 27.04 -19.47 -4.39
CA GLN A 42 28.02 -18.73 -5.19
C GLN A 42 27.32 -17.60 -5.93
N VAL A 43 27.80 -16.37 -5.74
CA VAL A 43 27.25 -15.18 -6.38
C VAL A 43 28.29 -14.62 -7.36
N SER A 44 27.84 -14.35 -8.58
CA SER A 44 28.64 -13.74 -9.64
C SER A 44 27.81 -12.66 -10.35
N ALA A 45 28.41 -11.91 -11.26
CA ALA A 45 27.72 -10.91 -12.08
C ALA A 45 27.87 -11.27 -13.57
N ALA A 46 26.77 -11.18 -14.31
CA ALA A 46 26.77 -11.25 -15.76
C ALA A 46 27.31 -9.95 -16.38
N ALA A 47 27.64 -9.99 -17.67
CA ALA A 47 28.23 -8.85 -18.38
C ALA A 47 27.34 -7.59 -18.39
N ASN A 48 26.02 -7.77 -18.29
CA ASN A 48 25.05 -6.67 -18.21
C ASN A 48 24.77 -6.19 -16.78
N GLY A 49 25.48 -6.72 -15.77
CA GLY A 49 25.36 -6.35 -14.37
C GLY A 49 24.28 -7.11 -13.58
N ALA A 50 23.51 -8.02 -14.20
CA ALA A 50 22.59 -8.89 -13.48
C ALA A 50 23.39 -9.87 -12.59
N GLN A 51 22.97 -10.07 -11.34
CA GLN A 51 23.65 -11.01 -10.45
C GLN A 51 23.15 -12.43 -10.67
N VAL A 52 24.07 -13.39 -10.75
CA VAL A 52 23.76 -14.81 -10.90
C VAL A 52 24.13 -15.53 -9.61
N VAL A 53 23.12 -16.14 -9.00
CA VAL A 53 23.21 -16.93 -7.77
C VAL A 53 23.12 -18.40 -8.14
N ASN A 54 24.25 -19.10 -8.09
CA ASN A 54 24.26 -20.55 -8.08
C ASN A 54 23.85 -21.02 -6.68
N ILE A 55 22.57 -21.34 -6.55
CA ILE A 55 21.95 -21.78 -5.30
C ILE A 55 22.59 -23.08 -4.79
N VAL A 56 22.56 -23.26 -3.47
CA VAL A 56 23.10 -24.48 -2.83
C VAL A 56 22.23 -25.70 -3.13
N ALA A 57 22.80 -26.90 -2.93
CA ALA A 57 22.08 -28.17 -3.09
C ALA A 57 20.78 -28.18 -2.26
N PRO A 58 19.64 -28.60 -2.85
CA PRO A 58 18.39 -28.69 -2.10
C PRO A 58 18.43 -29.81 -1.06
N THR A 59 17.64 -29.67 -0.01
CA THR A 59 17.33 -30.74 0.94
C THR A 59 16.59 -31.89 0.24
N ALA A 60 16.43 -33.02 0.94
CA ALA A 60 15.59 -34.14 0.45
C ALA A 60 14.12 -33.73 0.21
N ALA A 61 13.63 -32.67 0.87
CA ALA A 61 12.31 -32.10 0.65
C ALA A 61 12.26 -31.05 -0.48
N GLY A 62 13.38 -30.80 -1.16
CA GLY A 62 13.46 -29.91 -2.31
C GLY A 62 13.70 -28.42 -1.99
N VAL A 63 14.09 -28.07 -0.75
CA VAL A 63 14.38 -26.67 -0.37
C VAL A 63 15.86 -26.38 -0.54
N SER A 64 16.22 -25.43 -1.40
CA SER A 64 17.55 -24.83 -1.41
C SER A 64 17.55 -23.64 -0.44
N HIS A 65 18.24 -23.78 0.68
CA HIS A 65 18.32 -22.75 1.74
C HIS A 65 19.61 -21.96 1.60
N ASN A 66 19.49 -20.74 1.08
CA ASN A 66 20.61 -19.85 0.75
C ASN A 66 20.66 -18.71 1.75
N GLN A 67 21.83 -18.47 2.34
CA GLN A 67 22.03 -17.44 3.35
C GLN A 67 22.90 -16.29 2.83
N TYR A 68 22.59 -15.07 3.28
CA TYR A 68 23.18 -13.83 2.78
C TYR A 68 23.52 -12.85 3.89
N GLN A 69 24.62 -12.11 3.73
CA GLN A 69 24.86 -10.90 4.52
C GLN A 69 24.07 -9.71 3.96
N ASP A 70 24.04 -9.57 2.63
CA ASP A 70 23.27 -8.54 1.95
C ASP A 70 22.45 -9.18 0.84
N PHE A 71 21.21 -8.74 0.70
CA PHE A 71 20.35 -9.18 -0.38
C PHE A 71 19.62 -7.99 -0.96
N ASN A 72 20.25 -7.38 -1.96
CA ASN A 72 19.69 -6.27 -2.71
C ASN A 72 19.72 -6.60 -4.20
N VAL A 73 18.61 -6.38 -4.89
CA VAL A 73 18.48 -6.63 -6.34
C VAL A 73 18.45 -5.27 -7.03
N ASN A 74 19.48 -4.97 -7.79
CA ASN A 74 19.55 -3.74 -8.58
C ASN A 74 18.72 -3.86 -9.87
N GLN A 75 18.58 -2.76 -10.60
CA GLN A 75 17.77 -2.69 -11.82
C GLN A 75 18.06 -3.78 -12.88
N PRO A 76 19.33 -4.20 -13.13
CA PRO A 76 19.61 -5.31 -14.04
C PRO A 76 19.00 -6.66 -13.62
N GLY A 77 18.64 -6.80 -12.33
CA GLY A 77 17.98 -7.98 -11.79
C GLY A 77 18.92 -9.05 -11.21
N ALA A 78 18.34 -10.16 -10.80
CA ALA A 78 19.03 -11.31 -10.24
C ALA A 78 18.48 -12.63 -10.80
N VAL A 79 19.37 -13.61 -11.00
CA VAL A 79 19.05 -14.93 -11.54
C VAL A 79 19.46 -15.99 -10.54
N PHE A 80 18.51 -16.83 -10.13
CA PHE A 80 18.74 -18.02 -9.32
C PHE A 80 18.89 -19.22 -10.24
N ASN A 81 20.11 -19.74 -10.35
CA ASN A 81 20.43 -20.82 -11.25
C ASN A 81 20.01 -22.18 -10.66
N ASN A 82 18.80 -22.61 -11.02
CA ASN A 82 18.22 -23.91 -10.68
C ASN A 82 18.29 -24.88 -11.87
N SER A 83 19.28 -24.74 -12.77
CA SER A 83 19.42 -25.56 -13.97
C SER A 83 20.51 -26.62 -13.82
N LEU A 84 20.26 -27.84 -14.28
CA LEU A 84 21.29 -28.89 -14.39
C LEU A 84 22.14 -28.77 -15.67
N GLN A 85 21.67 -27.99 -16.64
CA GLN A 85 22.28 -27.85 -17.96
C GLN A 85 22.47 -26.38 -18.32
N GLY A 86 23.38 -26.10 -19.25
CA GLY A 86 23.56 -24.75 -19.78
C GLY A 86 22.37 -24.30 -20.64
N GLY A 87 22.15 -22.99 -20.73
CA GLY A 87 21.04 -22.39 -21.48
C GLY A 87 20.98 -20.87 -21.33
N ALA A 88 19.95 -20.26 -21.91
CA ALA A 88 19.77 -18.81 -21.88
C ALA A 88 18.80 -18.38 -20.77
N SER A 89 19.27 -17.54 -19.86
CA SER A 89 18.46 -16.76 -18.90
C SER A 89 17.97 -15.47 -19.56
N GLN A 90 16.78 -15.03 -19.18
CA GLN A 90 16.18 -13.77 -19.65
C GLN A 90 16.94 -12.54 -19.14
N LEU A 91 17.46 -12.59 -17.91
CA LEU A 91 18.14 -11.46 -17.28
C LEU A 91 19.67 -11.48 -17.43
N ALA A 92 20.30 -12.66 -17.54
CA ALA A 92 21.76 -12.79 -17.54
C ALA A 92 22.36 -13.36 -18.84
N GLY A 93 21.54 -13.71 -19.83
CA GLY A 93 22.00 -14.30 -21.08
C GLY A 93 22.45 -15.75 -20.90
N GLN A 94 23.51 -16.17 -21.61
CA GLN A 94 23.94 -17.57 -21.59
C GLN A 94 24.60 -17.93 -20.25
N LEU A 95 24.05 -18.93 -19.57
CA LEU A 95 24.55 -19.48 -18.31
C LEU A 95 24.87 -20.96 -18.44
N ALA A 96 25.85 -21.43 -17.67
CA ALA A 96 26.10 -22.85 -17.48
C ALA A 96 25.11 -23.46 -16.47
N GLY A 97 25.02 -24.79 -16.44
CA GLY A 97 24.30 -25.49 -15.36
C GLY A 97 24.95 -25.25 -14.01
N ASN A 98 24.16 -25.26 -12.95
CA ASN A 98 24.63 -25.11 -11.58
C ASN A 98 25.16 -26.45 -11.03
N ALA A 99 26.49 -26.59 -10.99
CA ALA A 99 27.16 -27.76 -10.44
C ALA A 99 26.89 -27.99 -8.95
N MET A 100 26.48 -26.95 -8.20
CA MET A 100 26.19 -27.04 -6.76
C MET A 100 24.92 -27.83 -6.44
N LEU A 101 24.06 -28.09 -7.44
CA LEU A 101 22.79 -28.80 -7.24
C LEU A 101 22.97 -30.30 -6.95
N GLY A 102 24.15 -30.87 -7.20
CA GLY A 102 24.40 -32.30 -6.97
C GLY A 102 23.45 -33.22 -7.75
N GLY A 103 22.94 -32.76 -8.91
CA GLY A 103 22.00 -33.49 -9.76
C GLY A 103 20.51 -33.27 -9.43
N ASN A 104 20.17 -32.55 -8.36
CA ASN A 104 18.78 -32.32 -7.95
C ASN A 104 18.40 -30.84 -7.99
N GLN A 105 17.33 -30.50 -8.70
CA GLN A 105 16.82 -29.13 -8.78
C GLN A 105 15.87 -28.85 -7.61
N ALA A 106 15.95 -27.64 -7.06
CA ALA A 106 15.08 -27.19 -5.99
C ALA A 106 13.63 -27.04 -6.48
N SER A 107 12.69 -27.32 -5.57
CA SER A 107 11.27 -26.95 -5.73
C SER A 107 10.96 -25.64 -5.00
N VAL A 108 11.76 -25.29 -3.98
CA VAL A 108 11.69 -24.02 -3.25
C VAL A 108 13.09 -23.45 -3.08
N ILE A 109 13.26 -22.17 -3.38
CA ILE A 109 14.48 -21.40 -3.16
C ILE A 109 14.21 -20.43 -2.01
N LEU A 110 14.75 -20.76 -0.84
CA LEU A 110 14.71 -19.89 0.33
C LEU A 110 15.96 -19.02 0.34
N ASN A 111 15.75 -17.70 0.39
CA ASN A 111 16.78 -16.69 0.54
C ASN A 111 16.63 -16.04 1.91
N GLU A 112 17.59 -16.25 2.79
CA GLU A 112 17.56 -15.75 4.17
C GLU A 112 18.69 -14.75 4.40
N VAL A 113 18.34 -13.53 4.83
CA VAL A 113 19.33 -12.55 5.27
C VAL A 113 19.60 -12.75 6.75
N VAL A 114 20.84 -13.12 7.08
CA VAL A 114 21.27 -13.42 8.46
C VAL A 114 21.95 -12.23 9.15
N SER A 115 22.16 -11.14 8.42
CA SER A 115 22.71 -9.89 8.96
C SER A 115 21.61 -9.01 9.57
N ARG A 116 21.96 -7.75 9.88
CA ARG A 116 21.03 -6.71 10.31
C ARG A 116 20.59 -5.77 9.17
N ASN A 117 20.99 -6.06 7.94
CA ASN A 117 20.76 -5.19 6.79
C ASN A 117 19.37 -5.46 6.18
N PRO A 118 18.59 -4.41 5.85
CA PRO A 118 17.34 -4.57 5.12
C PRO A 118 17.60 -4.93 3.65
N SER A 119 16.56 -5.40 2.96
CA SER A 119 16.62 -5.72 1.52
C SER A 119 15.93 -4.66 0.67
N LEU A 120 16.57 -4.30 -0.45
CA LEU A 120 16.04 -3.41 -1.46
C LEU A 120 15.97 -4.12 -2.83
N LEU A 121 14.77 -4.21 -3.40
CA LEU A 121 14.48 -4.89 -4.65
C LEU A 121 14.03 -3.88 -5.71
N LEU A 122 14.94 -3.50 -6.61
CA LEU A 122 14.76 -2.52 -7.67
C LEU A 122 14.65 -3.15 -9.08
N GLY A 123 14.67 -4.48 -9.18
CA GLY A 123 14.70 -5.21 -10.45
C GLY A 123 14.03 -6.58 -10.38
N LYS A 124 14.01 -7.26 -11.53
CA LYS A 124 13.38 -8.58 -11.66
C LYS A 124 14.26 -9.69 -11.06
N GLN A 125 13.62 -10.76 -10.61
CA GLN A 125 14.21 -11.97 -10.08
C GLN A 125 13.76 -13.14 -10.97
N GLU A 126 14.70 -13.90 -11.49
CA GLU A 126 14.44 -15.02 -12.40
C GLU A 126 14.93 -16.33 -11.78
N VAL A 127 14.12 -17.39 -11.88
CA VAL A 127 14.62 -18.75 -11.68
C VAL A 127 15.01 -19.32 -13.05
N PHE A 128 16.31 -19.48 -13.28
CA PHE A 128 16.81 -20.11 -14.51
C PHE A 128 16.79 -21.64 -14.37
N GLY A 129 16.23 -22.33 -15.37
CA GLY A 129 16.04 -23.79 -15.34
C GLY A 129 14.65 -24.19 -14.86
N LYS A 130 14.56 -25.17 -13.95
CA LYS A 130 13.27 -25.67 -13.44
C LYS A 130 12.63 -24.59 -12.55
N ALA A 131 11.35 -24.29 -12.82
CA ALA A 131 10.54 -23.39 -12.00
C ALA A 131 10.54 -23.83 -10.53
N ALA A 132 10.63 -22.87 -9.61
CA ALA A 132 10.64 -23.10 -8.19
C ALA A 132 9.95 -21.96 -7.44
N ASP A 133 9.33 -22.28 -6.31
CA ASP A 133 8.81 -21.27 -5.39
C ASP A 133 9.99 -20.45 -4.83
N TYR A 134 9.72 -19.18 -4.56
CA TYR A 134 10.70 -18.22 -4.09
C TYR A 134 10.30 -17.67 -2.74
N VAL A 135 11.21 -17.69 -1.76
CA VAL A 135 11.01 -17.04 -0.46
C VAL A 135 12.18 -16.11 -0.20
N LEU A 136 11.91 -14.85 0.12
CA LEU A 136 12.88 -13.93 0.70
C LEU A 136 12.49 -13.62 2.15
N ALA A 137 13.31 -14.07 3.09
CA ALA A 137 13.16 -13.85 4.52
C ALA A 137 14.21 -12.84 5.00
N ASN A 138 13.76 -11.66 5.42
CA ASN A 138 14.63 -10.65 6.03
C ASN A 138 13.92 -9.94 7.19
N PRO A 139 14.24 -10.24 8.46
CA PRO A 139 13.59 -9.64 9.62
C PRO A 139 13.88 -8.13 9.78
N ASN A 140 14.83 -7.59 9.02
CA ASN A 140 15.23 -6.18 9.07
C ASN A 140 14.37 -5.29 8.15
N GLY A 141 13.51 -5.88 7.31
CA GLY A 141 12.63 -5.18 6.39
C GLY A 141 12.97 -5.43 4.93
N ILE A 142 11.96 -5.25 4.07
CA ILE A 142 12.05 -5.47 2.64
C ILE A 142 11.37 -4.29 1.94
N THR A 143 12.06 -3.66 0.99
CA THR A 143 11.50 -2.63 0.10
C THR A 143 11.53 -3.12 -1.33
N CYS A 144 10.40 -3.08 -2.02
CA CYS A 144 10.29 -3.37 -3.45
C CYS A 144 9.85 -2.13 -4.21
N ASN A 145 10.57 -1.80 -5.28
CA ASN A 145 10.21 -0.75 -6.22
C ASN A 145 10.48 -1.25 -7.64
N GLY A 146 9.45 -1.81 -8.28
CA GLY A 146 9.59 -2.47 -9.58
C GLY A 146 10.20 -3.87 -9.48
N CYS A 147 10.07 -4.54 -8.34
CA CYS A 147 10.48 -5.93 -8.25
C CYS A 147 9.58 -6.79 -9.14
N GLY A 148 10.17 -7.75 -9.84
CA GLY A 148 9.43 -8.67 -10.69
C GLY A 148 9.88 -10.09 -10.48
N PHE A 149 9.06 -11.02 -10.92
CA PHE A 149 9.33 -12.45 -10.83
C PHE A 149 9.23 -13.08 -12.22
N ILE A 150 10.15 -13.99 -12.54
CA ILE A 150 10.21 -14.70 -13.81
C ILE A 150 10.44 -16.18 -13.50
N ASN A 151 9.58 -17.05 -14.06
CA ASN A 151 9.64 -18.49 -13.83
C ASN A 151 9.51 -18.88 -12.34
N ILE A 152 8.74 -18.08 -11.60
CA ILE A 152 8.46 -18.26 -10.17
C ILE A 152 6.94 -18.34 -10.04
N PRO A 153 6.36 -19.53 -9.83
CA PRO A 153 4.91 -19.68 -9.68
C PRO A 153 4.40 -19.03 -8.39
N ARG A 154 5.18 -19.10 -7.31
CA ARG A 154 4.86 -18.47 -6.03
C ARG A 154 6.05 -17.71 -5.46
N ALA A 155 5.83 -16.47 -5.05
CA ALA A 155 6.80 -15.65 -4.36
C ALA A 155 6.28 -15.26 -2.97
N SER A 156 7.10 -15.43 -1.93
CA SER A 156 6.80 -15.00 -0.57
C SER A 156 7.85 -13.98 -0.11
N LEU A 157 7.40 -12.74 0.14
CA LEU A 157 8.22 -11.70 0.76
C LEU A 157 7.90 -11.66 2.25
N LEU A 158 8.87 -12.07 3.06
CA LEU A 158 8.73 -12.25 4.50
C LEU A 158 9.66 -11.30 5.26
N VAL A 159 9.08 -10.38 6.00
CA VAL A 159 9.81 -9.62 7.03
C VAL A 159 9.78 -10.43 8.32
N GLY A 160 10.72 -11.37 8.45
CA GLY A 160 10.73 -12.39 9.48
C GLY A 160 11.66 -13.55 9.15
N THR A 161 11.37 -14.72 9.71
CA THR A 161 12.19 -15.94 9.58
C THR A 161 11.37 -17.12 9.07
N ALA A 162 11.99 -17.98 8.26
CA ALA A 162 11.39 -19.22 7.79
C ALA A 162 11.82 -20.38 8.69
N ASN A 163 10.85 -21.17 9.18
CA ASN A 163 11.10 -22.30 10.04
C ASN A 163 11.09 -23.59 9.22
N LEU A 164 12.23 -24.29 9.20
CA LEU A 164 12.37 -25.57 8.51
C LEU A 164 12.08 -26.73 9.48
N GLN A 165 11.37 -27.74 8.98
CA GLN A 165 11.15 -29.01 9.67
C GLN A 165 11.38 -30.15 8.69
N ASN A 166 12.25 -31.10 9.06
CA ASN A 166 12.64 -32.23 8.19
C ASN A 166 13.10 -31.79 6.78
N GLY A 167 13.76 -30.63 6.69
CA GLY A 167 14.26 -30.07 5.44
C GLY A 167 13.23 -29.36 4.56
N ALA A 168 11.94 -29.33 4.94
CA ALA A 168 10.89 -28.55 4.28
C ALA A 168 10.62 -27.24 5.04
N ILE A 169 10.09 -26.22 4.36
CA ILE A 169 9.57 -25.03 5.05
C ILE A 169 8.22 -25.39 5.66
N ALA A 170 8.14 -25.40 6.99
CA ALA A 170 6.90 -25.66 7.71
C ALA A 170 6.09 -24.37 7.87
N SER A 171 6.74 -23.30 8.32
CA SER A 171 6.06 -22.03 8.57
C SER A 171 6.93 -20.81 8.28
N LEU A 172 6.25 -19.70 8.04
CA LEU A 172 6.82 -18.37 7.86
C LEU A 172 6.40 -17.51 9.05
N GLN A 173 7.35 -17.07 9.85
CA GLN A 173 7.10 -16.32 11.08
C GLN A 173 7.48 -14.85 10.88
N ALA A 174 6.52 -13.95 11.04
CA ALA A 174 6.77 -12.51 11.00
C ALA A 174 7.71 -12.10 12.14
N ALA A 175 8.55 -11.10 11.87
CA ALA A 175 9.52 -10.60 12.84
C ALA A 175 8.83 -10.07 14.11
N ASN A 176 9.47 -10.21 15.26
CA ASN A 176 9.00 -9.68 16.54
C ASN A 176 9.40 -8.20 16.75
N ASN A 177 9.42 -7.40 15.68
CA ASN A 177 9.81 -6.00 15.69
C ASN A 177 8.84 -5.16 14.83
N GLY A 178 9.00 -3.83 14.80
CA GLY A 178 8.15 -2.92 14.03
C GLY A 178 8.56 -2.75 12.56
N ASN A 179 9.43 -3.61 12.01
CA ASN A 179 9.94 -3.45 10.64
C ASN A 179 8.87 -3.73 9.60
N ALA A 180 9.06 -3.15 8.42
CA ALA A 180 8.03 -3.06 7.40
C ALA A 180 8.41 -3.81 6.13
N LEU A 181 7.38 -4.29 5.43
CA LEU A 181 7.44 -4.59 4.01
C LEU A 181 6.83 -3.41 3.25
N SER A 182 7.61 -2.80 2.35
CA SER A 182 7.12 -1.69 1.52
C SER A 182 7.16 -2.04 0.04
N ILE A 183 6.09 -1.66 -0.68
CA ILE A 183 6.05 -1.73 -2.14
C ILE A 183 5.68 -0.34 -2.67
N ALA A 184 6.58 0.26 -3.45
CA ALA A 184 6.45 1.62 -3.96
C ALA A 184 6.78 1.70 -5.46
N GLY A 185 6.67 2.91 -6.03
CA GLY A 185 7.05 3.21 -7.42
C GLY A 185 6.44 2.22 -8.43
N SER A 186 7.29 1.53 -9.19
CA SER A 186 6.85 0.61 -10.25
C SER A 186 6.19 -0.67 -9.73
N GLY A 187 6.16 -0.89 -8.42
CA GLY A 187 5.34 -1.93 -7.82
C GLY A 187 5.95 -3.35 -7.87
N ALA A 188 5.10 -4.39 -7.90
CA ALA A 188 5.48 -5.80 -7.91
C ALA A 188 4.62 -6.62 -8.90
N SER A 189 5.23 -7.45 -9.75
CA SER A 189 4.47 -8.24 -10.76
C SER A 189 5.18 -9.51 -11.26
N GLY A 190 4.52 -10.29 -12.12
CA GLY A 190 5.11 -11.44 -12.84
C GLY A 190 5.01 -12.77 -12.11
N VAL A 191 4.08 -12.92 -11.17
CA VAL A 191 3.92 -14.11 -10.33
C VAL A 191 2.48 -14.59 -10.33
N SER A 192 2.24 -15.90 -10.12
CA SER A 192 0.87 -16.42 -9.98
C SER A 192 0.34 -16.21 -8.56
N VAL A 193 1.15 -16.52 -7.54
CA VAL A 193 0.80 -16.31 -6.13
C VAL A 193 1.84 -15.44 -5.43
N LEU A 194 1.40 -14.34 -4.82
CA LEU A 194 2.25 -13.45 -4.04
C LEU A 194 1.82 -13.45 -2.57
N ASP A 195 2.70 -13.93 -1.69
CA ASP A 195 2.52 -13.81 -0.24
C ASP A 195 3.35 -12.63 0.30
N LEU A 196 2.68 -11.72 1.01
CA LEU A 196 3.30 -10.57 1.66
C LEU A 196 3.07 -10.70 3.17
N ILE A 197 4.14 -11.00 3.92
CA ILE A 197 4.06 -11.33 5.35
C ILE A 197 5.00 -10.41 6.12
N ALA A 198 4.44 -9.57 7.00
CA ALA A 198 5.23 -8.63 7.77
C ALA A 198 4.48 -8.13 9.01
N PRO A 199 5.18 -7.60 10.03
CA PRO A 199 4.54 -6.90 11.14
C PRO A 199 3.66 -5.73 10.67
N ARG A 200 4.15 -4.96 9.69
CA ARG A 200 3.39 -3.90 9.01
C ARG A 200 3.68 -3.84 7.51
N LEU A 201 2.72 -3.38 6.73
CA LEU A 201 2.85 -3.21 5.28
C LEU A 201 2.57 -1.77 4.84
N ASP A 202 3.38 -1.24 3.93
CA ASP A 202 3.17 0.06 3.26
C ASP A 202 3.22 -0.11 1.75
N ILE A 203 2.04 -0.29 1.14
CA ILE A 203 1.86 -0.58 -0.28
C ILE A 203 1.30 0.65 -0.99
N ARG A 204 2.18 1.35 -1.71
CA ARG A 204 1.87 2.56 -2.50
C ARG A 204 2.05 2.34 -4.00
N GLY A 205 2.77 1.29 -4.39
CA GLY A 205 2.93 0.89 -5.79
C GLY A 205 1.85 -0.09 -6.27
N ASN A 206 1.89 -0.42 -7.56
CA ASN A 206 0.97 -1.39 -8.17
C ASN A 206 1.44 -2.83 -7.91
N VAL A 207 0.57 -3.68 -7.39
CA VAL A 207 0.87 -5.10 -7.13
C VAL A 207 -0.01 -5.95 -8.01
N ALA A 208 0.58 -6.84 -8.80
CA ALA A 208 -0.16 -7.74 -9.68
C ALA A 208 0.30 -9.19 -9.51
N ALA A 209 -0.66 -10.09 -9.34
CA ALA A 209 -0.45 -11.52 -9.44
C ALA A 209 -1.56 -12.15 -10.28
N THR A 210 -1.31 -13.30 -10.91
CA THR A 210 -2.33 -13.92 -11.77
C THR A 210 -3.47 -14.52 -10.93
N ASP A 211 -3.13 -15.33 -9.93
CA ASP A 211 -4.10 -16.13 -9.18
C ASP A 211 -4.45 -15.50 -7.84
N ALA A 212 -3.45 -15.17 -7.01
CA ALA A 212 -3.70 -14.71 -5.65
C ALA A 212 -2.65 -13.75 -5.10
N ILE A 213 -3.12 -12.75 -4.35
CA ILE A 213 -2.31 -11.94 -3.44
C ILE A 213 -2.79 -12.23 -2.01
N ARG A 214 -1.88 -12.67 -1.14
CA ARG A 214 -2.16 -12.94 0.27
C ARG A 214 -1.32 -12.03 1.14
N VAL A 215 -1.98 -11.21 1.95
CA VAL A 215 -1.33 -10.27 2.86
C VAL A 215 -1.58 -10.70 4.31
N ARG A 216 -0.51 -10.77 5.10
CA ARG A 216 -0.53 -11.14 6.52
C ARG A 216 0.21 -10.07 7.32
N ALA A 217 -0.55 -9.15 7.88
CA ALA A 217 -0.06 -8.07 8.75
C ALA A 217 -0.16 -8.46 10.22
N GLY A 218 0.84 -8.07 11.01
CA GLY A 218 0.96 -8.40 12.44
C GLY A 218 1.94 -9.56 12.71
N PHE A 219 2.01 -9.97 13.98
CA PHE A 219 2.98 -10.93 14.50
C PHE A 219 2.52 -12.37 14.27
N ASN A 220 2.39 -12.75 13.00
CA ASN A 220 1.81 -14.02 12.59
C ASN A 220 2.85 -15.10 12.38
N THR A 221 2.46 -16.34 12.67
CA THR A 221 3.05 -17.55 12.10
C THR A 221 2.09 -18.10 11.05
N VAL A 222 2.59 -18.25 9.84
CA VAL A 222 1.82 -18.65 8.66
C VAL A 222 2.30 -20.03 8.22
N ASP A 223 1.37 -20.97 8.04
CA ASP A 223 1.69 -22.26 7.44
C ASP A 223 2.09 -22.06 5.97
N TYR A 224 3.25 -22.61 5.58
CA TYR A 224 3.78 -22.36 4.25
C TYR A 224 2.90 -22.97 3.15
N ALA A 225 2.37 -24.18 3.34
CA ALA A 225 1.60 -24.87 2.30
C ALA A 225 0.25 -24.19 2.01
N SER A 226 -0.51 -23.87 3.06
CA SER A 226 -1.85 -23.30 2.97
C SER A 226 -1.87 -21.77 2.86
N GLY A 227 -0.84 -21.09 3.34
CA GLY A 227 -0.81 -19.63 3.48
C GLY A 227 -1.75 -19.09 4.57
N GLN A 228 -2.22 -19.96 5.47
CA GLN A 228 -3.11 -19.59 6.58
C GLN A 228 -2.33 -19.20 7.83
N VAL A 229 -2.89 -18.26 8.59
CA VAL A 229 -2.36 -17.91 9.92
C VAL A 229 -2.67 -19.06 10.87
N ILE A 230 -1.63 -19.69 11.43
CA ILE A 230 -1.77 -20.80 12.38
C ILE A 230 -1.53 -20.37 13.83
N ALA A 231 -0.83 -19.25 14.03
CA ALA A 231 -0.66 -18.64 15.35
C ALA A 231 -0.42 -17.14 15.22
N THR A 232 -0.82 -16.39 16.25
CA THR A 232 -0.57 -14.95 16.37
C THR A 232 0.09 -14.69 17.72
N ALA A 233 1.26 -14.07 17.71
CA ALA A 233 1.95 -13.63 18.91
C ALA A 233 1.41 -12.27 19.39
N PRO A 234 1.51 -11.97 20.69
CA PRO A 234 1.16 -10.65 21.21
C PRO A 234 2.09 -9.57 20.63
N THR A 235 1.59 -8.34 20.54
CA THR A 235 2.37 -7.18 20.14
C THR A 235 3.53 -6.97 21.13
N PRO A 236 4.80 -6.96 20.69
CA PRO A 236 5.93 -6.65 21.54
C PRO A 236 5.90 -5.19 22.02
N ASP A 237 6.47 -4.93 23.19
CA ASP A 237 6.58 -3.57 23.72
C ASP A 237 7.49 -2.69 22.85
N GLY A 238 7.13 -1.41 22.71
CA GLY A 238 7.97 -0.40 22.06
C GLY A 238 8.01 -0.42 20.52
N VAL A 239 7.20 -1.25 19.84
CA VAL A 239 7.20 -1.37 18.37
C VAL A 239 6.50 -0.22 17.62
N GLY A 240 5.91 0.75 18.34
CA GLY A 240 5.25 1.92 17.77
C GLY A 240 3.96 1.59 17.01
N LYS A 241 3.62 2.42 16.01
CA LYS A 241 2.41 2.23 15.19
C LYS A 241 2.60 1.09 14.19
N LEU A 242 1.65 0.17 14.19
CA LEU A 242 1.61 -1.01 13.32
C LEU A 242 0.58 -0.89 12.19
N ASP A 243 0.08 0.33 11.96
CA ASP A 243 -0.89 0.59 10.90
C ASP A 243 -0.33 0.15 9.54
N SER A 244 -1.15 -0.55 8.78
CA SER A 244 -0.82 -0.97 7.43
C SER A 244 -1.58 -0.13 6.40
N TYR A 245 -0.91 0.19 5.30
CA TYR A 245 -1.40 1.12 4.28
C TYR A 245 -1.43 0.45 2.91
N PHE A 246 -2.57 0.55 2.24
CA PHE A 246 -2.83 0.02 0.89
C PHE A 246 -3.36 1.17 0.01
N LEU A 247 -2.43 1.99 -0.47
CA LEU A 247 -2.69 3.24 -1.18
C LEU A 247 -2.41 3.16 -2.69
N GLY A 248 -1.73 2.09 -3.13
CA GLY A 248 -1.46 1.81 -4.54
C GLY A 248 -2.59 1.05 -5.24
N ALA A 249 -2.26 0.25 -6.25
CA ALA A 249 -3.20 -0.69 -6.86
C ALA A 249 -2.86 -2.14 -6.51
N MET A 250 -3.85 -3.01 -6.40
CA MET A 250 -3.66 -4.46 -6.33
C MET A 250 -4.59 -5.16 -7.32
N GLN A 251 -4.07 -6.13 -8.05
CA GLN A 251 -4.86 -6.93 -9.00
C GLN A 251 -4.47 -8.39 -8.94
N ALA A 252 -5.46 -9.27 -8.71
CA ALA A 252 -5.31 -10.72 -8.80
C ALA A 252 -6.67 -11.41 -8.96
N GLY A 253 -6.67 -12.72 -9.26
CA GLY A 253 -7.89 -13.53 -9.16
C GLY A 253 -8.52 -13.44 -7.78
N ARG A 254 -7.72 -13.57 -6.72
CA ARG A 254 -8.14 -13.42 -5.32
C ARG A 254 -7.20 -12.53 -4.51
N ILE A 255 -7.75 -11.65 -3.69
CA ILE A 255 -6.98 -10.80 -2.78
C ILE A 255 -7.46 -11.06 -1.35
N ASN A 256 -6.56 -11.51 -0.48
CA ASN A 256 -6.88 -11.81 0.90
C ASN A 256 -5.93 -11.09 1.85
N ILE A 257 -6.44 -10.04 2.52
CA ILE A 257 -5.71 -9.22 3.48
C ILE A 257 -6.17 -9.58 4.88
N VAL A 258 -5.23 -10.01 5.73
CA VAL A 258 -5.49 -10.33 7.14
C VAL A 258 -4.53 -9.52 8.00
N SER A 259 -5.07 -8.74 8.94
CA SER A 259 -4.32 -8.00 9.95
C SER A 259 -4.75 -8.45 11.34
N THR A 260 -3.81 -8.99 12.11
CA THR A 260 -4.09 -9.61 13.43
C THR A 260 -3.61 -8.78 14.61
N ALA A 261 -2.82 -7.73 14.38
CA ALA A 261 -2.32 -6.87 15.44
C ALA A 261 -3.46 -6.04 16.03
N ALA A 262 -3.87 -6.36 17.26
CA ALA A 262 -4.89 -5.61 17.97
C ALA A 262 -4.47 -4.15 18.16
N GLY A 263 -5.37 -3.22 17.84
CA GLY A 263 -5.10 -1.78 17.87
C GLY A 263 -4.36 -1.22 16.65
N ALA A 264 -3.89 -2.07 15.72
CA ALA A 264 -3.35 -1.62 14.45
C ALA A 264 -4.48 -1.35 13.45
N GLY A 265 -4.42 -0.20 12.78
CA GLY A 265 -5.35 0.16 11.71
C GLY A 265 -4.97 -0.49 10.37
N VAL A 266 -5.96 -0.78 9.54
CA VAL A 266 -5.79 -1.08 8.12
C VAL A 266 -6.39 0.08 7.32
N ASN A 267 -5.56 0.74 6.52
CA ASN A 267 -5.94 1.90 5.73
C ASN A 267 -5.89 1.54 4.24
N VAL A 268 -7.04 1.58 3.57
CA VAL A 268 -7.18 1.32 2.14
C VAL A 268 -7.63 2.61 1.47
N GLY A 269 -6.78 3.13 0.59
CA GLY A 269 -7.08 4.33 -0.22
C GLY A 269 -6.88 4.11 -1.71
N GLY A 270 -6.39 2.93 -2.08
CA GLY A 270 -6.01 2.56 -3.42
C GLY A 270 -7.11 1.91 -4.26
N ASN A 271 -6.70 1.26 -5.36
CA ASN A 271 -7.58 0.47 -6.22
C ASN A 271 -7.26 -1.03 -6.05
N LEU A 272 -8.14 -1.78 -5.38
CA LEU A 272 -7.96 -3.23 -5.16
C LEU A 272 -9.00 -3.98 -5.98
N ALA A 273 -8.54 -4.82 -6.91
CA ALA A 273 -9.38 -5.58 -7.83
C ALA A 273 -9.07 -7.08 -7.72
N GLY A 274 -9.92 -7.79 -6.98
CA GLY A 274 -10.03 -9.25 -7.05
C GLY A 274 -10.93 -9.64 -8.22
N GLY A 275 -10.56 -10.64 -9.01
CA GLY A 275 -11.46 -11.21 -10.02
C GLY A 275 -12.66 -11.89 -9.37
N ASP A 276 -12.37 -12.88 -8.53
CA ASP A 276 -13.36 -13.69 -7.82
C ASP A 276 -13.61 -13.16 -6.41
N GLU A 277 -12.55 -12.76 -5.71
CA GLU A 277 -12.62 -12.48 -4.28
C GLU A 277 -11.71 -11.32 -3.88
N LEU A 278 -12.23 -10.42 -3.05
CA LEU A 278 -11.46 -9.44 -2.28
C LEU A 278 -11.95 -9.47 -0.84
N THR A 279 -11.11 -9.97 0.07
CA THR A 279 -11.39 -9.95 1.51
C THR A 279 -10.38 -9.12 2.27
N VAL A 280 -10.85 -8.29 3.20
CA VAL A 280 -10.02 -7.59 4.18
C VAL A 280 -10.53 -7.90 5.57
N ASN A 281 -9.71 -8.55 6.39
CA ASN A 281 -10.03 -8.86 7.78
C ASN A 281 -9.03 -8.16 8.70
N ALA A 282 -9.49 -7.15 9.43
CA ALA A 282 -8.70 -6.41 10.40
C ALA A 282 -9.17 -6.70 11.83
N ALA A 283 -8.23 -7.07 12.71
CA ALA A 283 -8.49 -7.14 14.13
C ALA A 283 -8.72 -5.74 14.75
N GLY A 284 -8.18 -4.68 14.15
CA GLY A 284 -8.37 -3.29 14.53
C GLY A 284 -9.33 -2.53 13.62
N ALA A 285 -9.17 -1.21 13.55
CA ALA A 285 -9.99 -0.35 12.70
C ALA A 285 -9.64 -0.55 11.21
N LEU A 286 -10.65 -0.65 10.35
CA LEU A 286 -10.51 -0.66 8.91
C LEU A 286 -11.05 0.65 8.34
N ALA A 287 -10.17 1.45 7.73
CA ALA A 287 -10.54 2.68 7.03
C ALA A 287 -10.40 2.48 5.53
N VAL A 288 -11.47 2.73 4.78
CA VAL A 288 -11.55 2.67 3.32
C VAL A 288 -11.89 4.07 2.83
N GLN A 289 -10.88 4.86 2.50
CA GLN A 289 -11.06 6.28 2.18
C GLN A 289 -10.78 6.57 0.71
N ALA A 290 -11.79 7.02 -0.03
CA ALA A 290 -11.72 7.31 -1.47
C ALA A 290 -11.15 6.15 -2.33
N ALA A 291 -11.19 4.92 -1.80
CA ALA A 291 -10.68 3.72 -2.43
C ALA A 291 -11.66 3.14 -3.44
N GLN A 292 -11.15 2.37 -4.39
CA GLN A 292 -11.94 1.62 -5.37
C GLN A 292 -11.70 0.13 -5.14
N LEU A 293 -12.73 -0.58 -4.68
CA LEU A 293 -12.66 -2.00 -4.32
C LEU A 293 -13.58 -2.79 -5.24
N LYS A 294 -13.04 -3.84 -5.88
CA LYS A 294 -13.79 -4.71 -6.79
C LYS A 294 -13.52 -6.17 -6.50
N GLY A 295 -14.56 -7.00 -6.52
CA GLY A 295 -14.48 -8.46 -6.54
C GLY A 295 -15.86 -9.09 -6.55
N ARG A 296 -16.05 -10.23 -7.25
CA ARG A 296 -17.35 -10.93 -7.27
C ARG A 296 -17.85 -11.18 -5.84
N GLN A 297 -16.97 -11.63 -4.95
CA GLN A 297 -17.18 -11.65 -3.51
C GLN A 297 -16.29 -10.60 -2.85
N LEU A 298 -16.91 -9.57 -2.28
CA LEU A 298 -16.23 -8.50 -1.56
C LEU A 298 -16.62 -8.57 -0.08
N ALA A 299 -15.68 -8.87 0.79
CA ALA A 299 -15.93 -8.96 2.23
C ALA A 299 -14.94 -8.12 3.04
N LEU A 300 -15.46 -7.17 3.81
CA LEU A 300 -14.68 -6.31 4.70
C LEU A 300 -15.08 -6.58 6.14
N SER A 301 -14.10 -6.83 7.01
CA SER A 301 -14.32 -6.98 8.44
C SER A 301 -13.29 -6.23 9.27
N GLY A 302 -13.75 -5.68 10.39
CA GLY A 302 -12.95 -4.82 11.28
C GLY A 302 -13.52 -4.76 12.68
N ALA A 303 -12.73 -4.32 13.66
CA ALA A 303 -13.27 -3.87 14.95
C ALA A 303 -14.20 -2.67 14.74
N SER A 304 -13.80 -1.74 13.89
CA SER A 304 -14.67 -0.74 13.26
C SER A 304 -14.38 -0.71 11.77
N VAL A 305 -15.38 -0.34 10.97
CA VAL A 305 -15.21 -0.18 9.53
C VAL A 305 -15.73 1.21 9.13
N ASP A 306 -14.85 2.04 8.60
CA ASP A 306 -15.18 3.36 8.04
C ASP A 306 -14.97 3.32 6.53
N ILE A 307 -16.04 3.54 5.75
CA ILE A 307 -15.96 3.65 4.30
C ILE A 307 -16.36 5.07 3.93
N SER A 308 -15.37 5.91 3.64
CA SER A 308 -15.57 7.34 3.48
C SER A 308 -15.04 7.89 2.16
N GLY A 309 -15.70 8.93 1.63
CA GLY A 309 -15.11 9.78 0.61
C GLY A 309 -13.94 10.61 1.16
N ARG A 310 -13.32 11.38 0.27
CA ARG A 310 -12.32 12.39 0.63
C ARG A 310 -12.63 13.70 -0.07
N VAL A 311 -12.63 14.80 0.68
CA VAL A 311 -12.73 16.14 0.11
C VAL A 311 -11.36 16.54 -0.42
N ASP A 312 -11.29 16.80 -1.72
CA ASP A 312 -10.12 17.34 -2.42
C ASP A 312 -10.37 18.83 -2.71
N SER A 313 -9.40 19.70 -2.42
CA SER A 313 -9.51 21.13 -2.70
C SER A 313 -8.24 21.70 -3.34
N GLU A 314 -8.44 22.66 -4.24
CA GLU A 314 -7.38 23.39 -4.93
C GLU A 314 -7.67 24.89 -4.88
N THR A 315 -6.67 25.70 -4.53
CA THR A 315 -6.80 27.16 -4.43
C THR A 315 -5.90 27.85 -5.46
N GLY A 316 -6.51 28.55 -6.42
CA GLY A 316 -5.83 29.46 -7.33
C GLY A 316 -5.89 30.91 -6.83
N LYS A 317 -4.82 31.67 -7.04
CA LYS A 317 -4.75 33.10 -6.73
C LYS A 317 -4.20 33.87 -7.93
N ASP A 318 -4.79 35.02 -8.23
CA ASP A 318 -4.29 35.97 -9.23
C ASP A 318 -4.30 37.37 -8.64
N SER A 319 -3.28 38.17 -8.95
CA SER A 319 -3.15 39.55 -8.48
C SER A 319 -2.54 40.41 -9.56
N LYS A 320 -3.12 41.60 -9.77
CA LYS A 320 -2.63 42.64 -10.67
C LYS A 320 -2.51 43.95 -9.92
N HIS A 321 -1.44 44.68 -10.21
CA HIS A 321 -1.13 45.97 -9.61
C HIS A 321 -0.63 46.88 -10.72
N ASP A 322 -1.32 48.00 -10.92
CA ASP A 322 -0.97 49.01 -11.91
C ASP A 322 -0.95 50.39 -11.25
N GLU A 323 0.02 51.23 -11.63
CA GLU A 323 0.13 52.60 -11.18
C GLU A 323 0.16 53.58 -12.36
N SER A 324 -0.44 54.76 -12.18
CA SER A 324 -0.41 55.85 -13.17
C SER A 324 0.38 57.04 -12.65
N TRP A 325 1.34 57.53 -13.44
CA TRP A 325 2.26 58.60 -13.07
C TRP A 325 2.30 59.71 -14.12
N PHE A 326 2.35 60.96 -13.66
CA PHE A 326 2.68 62.13 -14.47
C PHE A 326 3.89 62.83 -13.84
N ILE A 327 3.66 63.85 -13.01
CA ILE A 327 4.69 64.44 -12.13
C ILE A 327 4.57 63.89 -10.69
N TRP A 328 3.37 63.46 -10.29
CA TRP A 328 3.07 62.73 -9.05
C TRP A 328 2.19 61.50 -9.37
N LYS A 329 1.93 60.63 -8.36
CA LYS A 329 1.03 59.48 -8.52
C LYS A 329 -0.38 59.99 -8.77
N THR A 330 -0.94 59.64 -9.91
CA THR A 330 -2.27 60.09 -10.35
C THR A 330 -3.33 58.99 -10.27
N GLY A 331 -2.92 57.75 -10.05
CA GLY A 331 -3.83 56.64 -9.80
C GLY A 331 -3.13 55.33 -9.48
N GLU A 332 -3.92 54.38 -9.02
CA GLU A 332 -3.53 53.02 -8.67
C GLU A 332 -4.71 52.09 -8.99
N SER A 333 -4.42 50.86 -9.42
CA SER A 333 -5.42 49.82 -9.65
C SER A 333 -4.88 48.48 -9.14
N ASN A 334 -5.58 47.93 -8.16
CA ASN A 334 -5.23 46.72 -7.44
C ASN A 334 -6.38 45.74 -7.61
N SER A 335 -6.15 44.67 -8.37
CA SER A 335 -7.08 43.58 -8.53
C SER A 335 -6.50 42.33 -7.91
N ALA A 336 -7.25 41.65 -7.05
CA ALA A 336 -6.86 40.35 -6.51
C ALA A 336 -8.03 39.38 -6.60
N SER A 337 -7.76 38.11 -6.89
CA SER A 337 -8.77 37.06 -6.86
C SER A 337 -8.19 35.79 -6.23
N SER A 338 -9.05 35.05 -5.54
CA SER A 338 -8.75 33.76 -4.94
C SER A 338 -9.94 32.85 -5.16
N LYS A 339 -9.72 31.68 -5.76
CA LYS A 339 -10.76 30.68 -5.98
C LYS A 339 -10.29 29.35 -5.40
N THR A 340 -11.09 28.80 -4.50
CA THR A 340 -10.94 27.45 -3.96
C THR A 340 -12.04 26.59 -4.56
N ASP A 341 -11.67 25.61 -5.38
CA ASP A 341 -12.57 24.58 -5.87
C ASP A 341 -12.41 23.34 -4.99
N ALA A 342 -13.53 22.83 -4.44
CA ALA A 342 -13.54 21.64 -3.59
C ALA A 342 -14.52 20.60 -4.14
N SER A 343 -14.12 19.33 -4.14
CA SER A 343 -14.93 18.20 -4.63
C SER A 343 -14.76 16.97 -3.74
N VAL A 344 -15.72 16.04 -3.78
CA VAL A 344 -15.64 14.78 -3.01
C VAL A 344 -15.27 13.63 -3.93
N LYS A 345 -14.10 13.03 -3.69
CA LYS A 345 -13.73 11.74 -4.29
C LYS A 345 -14.37 10.62 -3.47
N ARG A 346 -15.37 9.96 -4.06
CA ARG A 346 -16.14 8.89 -3.42
C ARG A 346 -15.34 7.59 -3.32
N ALA A 347 -15.53 6.86 -2.22
CA ALA A 347 -15.13 5.44 -2.19
C ALA A 347 -16.13 4.63 -3.02
N SER A 348 -15.68 3.56 -3.67
CA SER A 348 -16.54 2.64 -4.42
C SER A 348 -16.23 1.19 -4.06
N LEU A 349 -17.28 0.43 -3.72
CA LEU A 349 -17.24 -1.01 -3.49
C LEU A 349 -18.15 -1.68 -4.51
N GLN A 350 -17.62 -2.60 -5.31
CA GLN A 350 -18.35 -3.27 -6.39
C GLN A 350 -18.13 -4.78 -6.37
N GLY A 351 -19.22 -5.54 -6.36
CA GLY A 351 -19.17 -7.00 -6.41
C GLY A 351 -20.51 -7.64 -6.74
N ASP A 352 -20.57 -8.96 -6.83
CA ASP A 352 -21.87 -9.66 -6.86
C ASP A 352 -22.43 -9.73 -5.44
N SER A 353 -21.60 -10.10 -4.47
CA SER A 353 -21.91 -10.07 -3.04
C SER A 353 -20.96 -9.10 -2.35
N VAL A 354 -21.50 -8.08 -1.69
CA VAL A 354 -20.73 -7.12 -0.89
C VAL A 354 -21.14 -7.23 0.57
N THR A 355 -20.20 -7.63 1.44
CA THR A 355 -20.43 -7.74 2.88
C THR A 355 -19.46 -6.83 3.64
N VAL A 356 -20.00 -6.02 4.55
CA VAL A 356 -19.25 -5.19 5.48
C VAL A 356 -19.67 -5.55 6.90
N SER A 357 -18.73 -6.00 7.72
CA SER A 357 -18.98 -6.48 9.07
C SER A 357 -18.04 -5.84 10.09
N ALA A 358 -18.54 -4.89 10.86
CA ALA A 358 -17.85 -4.34 12.01
C ALA A 358 -18.26 -5.08 13.29
N ALA A 359 -17.31 -5.33 14.20
CA ALA A 359 -17.65 -5.77 15.56
C ALA A 359 -18.27 -4.62 16.38
N GLY A 360 -17.76 -3.40 16.18
CA GLY A 360 -18.24 -2.13 16.71
C GLY A 360 -19.02 -1.34 15.65
N GLY A 361 -18.60 -0.11 15.35
CA GLY A 361 -19.31 0.75 14.39
C GLY A 361 -18.95 0.46 12.92
N ALA A 362 -19.97 0.40 12.06
CA ALA A 362 -19.84 0.44 10.61
C ALA A 362 -20.35 1.81 10.09
N HIS A 363 -19.48 2.61 9.50
CA HIS A 363 -19.81 3.92 8.94
C HIS A 363 -19.60 3.92 7.43
N VAL A 364 -20.52 4.56 6.71
CA VAL A 364 -20.43 4.78 5.27
C VAL A 364 -20.80 6.22 4.95
N GLY A 365 -19.81 7.02 4.54
CA GLY A 365 -19.98 8.43 4.21
C GLY A 365 -19.53 8.75 2.79
N ALA A 366 -20.40 9.33 1.96
CA ALA A 366 -20.05 9.70 0.58
C ALA A 366 -19.43 8.58 -0.28
N ALA A 367 -19.89 7.34 -0.11
CA ALA A 367 -19.40 6.16 -0.84
C ALA A 367 -20.51 5.49 -1.68
N ASP A 368 -20.11 4.80 -2.75
CA ASP A 368 -20.98 3.98 -3.61
C ASP A 368 -20.73 2.49 -3.37
N ILE A 369 -21.72 1.79 -2.81
CA ILE A 369 -21.68 0.34 -2.60
C ILE A 369 -22.66 -0.32 -3.57
N GLN A 370 -22.17 -1.18 -4.45
CA GLN A 370 -22.95 -1.79 -5.52
C GLN A 370 -22.73 -3.30 -5.59
N GLY A 371 -23.82 -4.05 -5.64
CA GLY A 371 -23.77 -5.48 -5.97
C GLY A 371 -25.13 -6.11 -6.20
N GLN A 372 -25.19 -7.43 -6.35
CA GLN A 372 -26.46 -8.15 -6.35
C GLN A 372 -27.01 -8.19 -4.93
N ASP A 373 -26.19 -8.62 -3.98
CA ASP A 373 -26.53 -8.66 -2.56
C ASP A 373 -25.57 -7.77 -1.77
N VAL A 374 -26.13 -6.90 -0.94
CA VAL A 374 -25.35 -5.97 -0.11
C VAL A 374 -25.73 -6.14 1.36
N LYS A 375 -24.74 -6.47 2.20
CA LYS A 375 -24.92 -6.64 3.64
C LYS A 375 -23.99 -5.72 4.43
N LEU A 376 -24.57 -4.91 5.32
CA LEU A 376 -23.84 -4.08 6.28
C LEU A 376 -24.25 -4.47 7.69
N SER A 377 -23.27 -4.80 8.52
CA SER A 377 -23.50 -5.15 9.92
C SER A 377 -22.50 -4.50 10.88
N GLY A 378 -22.98 -4.09 12.04
CA GLY A 378 -22.20 -3.52 13.13
C GLY A 378 -22.91 -3.62 14.48
N ALA A 379 -22.25 -3.25 15.58
CA ALA A 379 -22.93 -2.84 16.81
C ALA A 379 -23.76 -1.57 16.58
N SER A 380 -23.23 -0.64 15.79
CA SER A 380 -23.93 0.52 15.22
C SER A 380 -23.66 0.59 13.72
N VAL A 381 -24.64 1.12 12.98
CA VAL A 381 -24.46 1.40 11.54
C VAL A 381 -24.88 2.84 11.25
N SER A 382 -24.00 3.61 10.60
CA SER A 382 -24.29 4.97 10.16
C SER A 382 -24.01 5.17 8.67
N LEU A 383 -24.94 5.86 8.01
CA LEU A 383 -24.90 6.21 6.60
C LEU A 383 -25.10 7.72 6.46
N ASP A 384 -24.11 8.44 5.95
CA ASP A 384 -24.18 9.88 5.80
C ASP A 384 -23.50 10.42 4.52
N GLY A 385 -23.38 11.74 4.44
CA GLY A 385 -22.72 12.41 3.34
C GLY A 385 -21.60 13.34 3.78
N GLN A 386 -20.72 13.66 2.83
CA GLN A 386 -19.65 14.64 3.00
C GLN A 386 -19.98 15.93 2.23
N LEU A 387 -19.65 17.07 2.84
CA LEU A 387 -19.82 18.39 2.25
C LEU A 387 -18.49 18.88 1.66
N ALA A 388 -18.49 19.26 0.39
CA ALA A 388 -17.41 20.04 -0.21
C ALA A 388 -17.87 21.49 -0.40
N GLU A 389 -17.05 22.44 0.05
CA GLU A 389 -17.34 23.87 -0.04
C GLU A 389 -16.30 24.55 -0.93
N SER A 390 -16.76 25.07 -2.06
CA SER A 390 -15.96 25.90 -2.96
C SER A 390 -16.22 27.37 -2.66
N SER A 391 -15.18 28.20 -2.74
CA SER A 391 -15.29 29.64 -2.49
C SER A 391 -14.55 30.43 -3.56
N ALA A 392 -15.06 31.61 -3.90
CA ALA A 392 -14.37 32.56 -4.76
C ALA A 392 -14.46 33.94 -4.13
N GLN A 393 -13.34 34.66 -4.17
CA GLN A 393 -13.22 36.03 -3.72
C GLN A 393 -12.52 36.84 -4.81
N SER A 394 -12.97 38.07 -5.04
CA SER A 394 -12.26 39.03 -5.89
C SER A 394 -12.39 40.43 -5.30
N SER A 395 -11.30 41.19 -5.32
CA SER A 395 -11.29 42.60 -5.00
C SER A 395 -10.76 43.39 -6.20
N ASP A 396 -11.43 44.49 -6.52
CA ASP A 396 -11.02 45.47 -7.52
C ASP A 396 -11.06 46.84 -6.87
N HIS A 397 -9.87 47.36 -6.54
CA HIS A 397 -9.69 48.64 -5.88
C HIS A 397 -8.91 49.56 -6.82
N ALA A 398 -9.53 50.64 -7.26
CA ALA A 398 -8.89 51.60 -8.15
C ALA A 398 -9.20 53.03 -7.73
N TRP A 399 -8.22 53.91 -7.85
CA TRP A 399 -8.44 55.35 -7.74
C TRP A 399 -7.67 56.08 -8.82
N LYS A 400 -8.20 57.21 -9.26
CA LYS A 400 -7.55 58.11 -10.23
C LYS A 400 -7.97 59.55 -9.98
N ASN A 401 -6.99 60.42 -9.72
CA ASN A 401 -7.22 61.80 -9.30
C ASN A 401 -8.25 61.86 -8.15
N SER A 402 -9.40 62.50 -8.36
CA SER A 402 -10.47 62.63 -7.35
C SER A 402 -11.52 61.51 -7.42
N TRP A 403 -11.31 60.44 -8.20
CA TRP A 403 -12.24 59.33 -8.39
C TRP A 403 -11.73 58.06 -7.71
N ALA A 404 -12.64 57.28 -7.10
CA ALA A 404 -12.35 55.98 -6.52
C ALA A 404 -13.45 54.96 -6.88
N PHE A 405 -13.05 53.71 -7.08
CA PHE A 405 -13.90 52.56 -7.34
C PHE A 405 -13.38 51.38 -6.52
N ASN A 406 -14.22 50.83 -5.64
CA ASN A 406 -13.87 49.70 -4.78
C ASN A 406 -14.98 48.66 -4.89
N GLN A 407 -14.62 47.44 -5.28
CA GLN A 407 -15.55 46.33 -5.39
C GLN A 407 -14.93 45.04 -4.84
N ASP A 408 -15.54 44.52 -3.77
CA ASP A 408 -15.27 43.19 -3.27
C ASP A 408 -16.43 42.26 -3.63
N LYS A 409 -16.13 41.05 -4.10
CA LYS A 409 -17.11 39.98 -4.33
C LYS A 409 -16.67 38.74 -3.59
N SER A 410 -17.63 38.04 -3.01
CA SER A 410 -17.45 36.71 -2.46
C SER A 410 -18.60 35.81 -2.90
N SER A 411 -18.32 34.53 -3.14
CA SER A 411 -19.32 33.51 -3.41
C SER A 411 -18.89 32.20 -2.81
N THR A 412 -19.84 31.44 -2.28
CA THR A 412 -19.62 30.10 -1.73
C THR A 412 -20.61 29.15 -2.38
N THR A 413 -20.13 27.97 -2.81
CA THR A 413 -20.97 26.89 -3.34
C THR A 413 -20.72 25.62 -2.53
N GLN A 414 -21.80 25.00 -2.06
CA GLN A 414 -21.74 23.78 -1.26
C GLN A 414 -22.27 22.59 -2.07
N GLN A 415 -21.50 21.50 -2.12
CA GLN A 415 -21.88 20.24 -2.75
C GLN A 415 -21.85 19.11 -1.72
N GLN A 416 -23.01 18.52 -1.44
CA GLN A 416 -23.12 17.37 -0.55
C GLN A 416 -23.09 16.05 -1.35
N SER A 417 -22.18 15.16 -0.99
CA SER A 417 -22.07 13.81 -1.54
C SER A 417 -22.56 12.78 -0.53
N THR A 418 -23.71 12.17 -0.77
CA THR A 418 -24.38 11.22 0.12
C THR A 418 -23.83 9.80 -0.02
N ALA A 419 -24.01 8.91 0.97
CA ALA A 419 -23.78 7.48 0.75
C ALA A 419 -24.84 6.89 -0.20
N ARG A 420 -24.46 5.92 -1.03
CA ARG A 420 -25.37 5.21 -1.94
C ARG A 420 -25.13 3.72 -1.87
N ILE A 421 -26.19 2.98 -1.59
CA ILE A 421 -26.22 1.52 -1.64
C ILE A 421 -27.18 1.11 -2.75
N LYS A 422 -26.70 0.30 -3.71
CA LYS A 422 -27.49 -0.25 -4.81
C LYS A 422 -27.30 -1.77 -4.86
N ALA A 423 -28.32 -2.50 -4.44
CA ALA A 423 -28.42 -3.94 -4.55
C ALA A 423 -29.30 -4.33 -5.75
N GLY A 424 -28.87 -5.31 -6.54
CA GLY A 424 -29.69 -5.91 -7.61
C GLY A 424 -30.81 -6.80 -7.07
N HIS A 425 -30.56 -7.46 -5.94
CA HIS A 425 -31.50 -8.31 -5.20
C HIS A 425 -31.78 -7.69 -3.83
N ASP A 426 -31.05 -8.07 -2.78
CA ASP A 426 -31.34 -7.69 -1.41
C ASP A 426 -30.28 -6.75 -0.81
N ALA A 427 -30.75 -5.76 -0.04
CA ALA A 427 -29.91 -4.92 0.81
C ALA A 427 -30.28 -5.16 2.28
N GLU A 428 -29.36 -5.73 3.07
CA GLU A 428 -29.53 -5.96 4.51
C GLU A 428 -28.61 -5.03 5.31
N ILE A 429 -29.20 -4.23 6.19
CA ILE A 429 -28.48 -3.39 7.15
C ILE A 429 -28.92 -3.78 8.55
N SER A 430 -27.97 -4.24 9.37
CA SER A 430 -28.25 -4.73 10.71
C SER A 430 -27.34 -4.11 11.76
N ALA A 431 -27.91 -3.65 12.87
CA ALA A 431 -27.17 -3.18 14.04
C ALA A 431 -27.49 -4.08 15.24
N ALA A 432 -26.49 -4.54 15.99
CA ALA A 432 -26.70 -5.47 17.11
C ALA A 432 -26.81 -4.79 18.49
N GLY A 433 -26.46 -3.51 18.60
CA GLY A 433 -26.30 -2.83 19.89
C GLY A 433 -27.18 -1.60 20.03
N THR A 434 -26.82 -0.53 19.32
CA THR A 434 -27.39 0.81 19.53
C THR A 434 -28.37 1.18 18.42
N ASP A 435 -27.88 1.71 17.29
CA ASP A 435 -28.71 2.39 16.30
C ASP A 435 -28.30 2.10 14.85
N ILE A 436 -29.29 2.21 13.95
CA ILE A 436 -29.09 2.39 12.51
C ILE A 436 -29.43 3.85 12.19
N ALA A 437 -28.44 4.66 11.86
CA ALA A 437 -28.60 6.07 11.51
C ALA A 437 -28.42 6.27 10.00
N ILE A 438 -29.42 6.86 9.33
CA ILE A 438 -29.37 7.16 7.90
C ILE A 438 -29.66 8.64 7.71
N ALA A 439 -28.61 9.44 7.51
CA ALA A 439 -28.67 10.90 7.44
C ALA A 439 -28.03 11.39 6.13
N GLY A 440 -28.80 11.40 5.05
CA GLY A 440 -28.28 11.77 3.73
C GLY A 440 -27.62 10.59 3.02
N ALA A 441 -28.41 9.53 2.79
CA ALA A 441 -28.03 8.37 2.00
C ALA A 441 -29.20 7.81 1.19
N SER A 442 -28.90 7.09 0.11
CA SER A 442 -29.91 6.36 -0.68
C SER A 442 -29.64 4.86 -0.62
N VAL A 443 -30.66 4.06 -0.28
CA VAL A 443 -30.59 2.59 -0.30
C VAL A 443 -31.63 2.08 -1.29
N GLN A 444 -31.18 1.33 -2.29
CA GLN A 444 -32.03 0.74 -3.33
C GLN A 444 -31.74 -0.76 -3.42
N ALA A 445 -32.79 -1.56 -3.56
CA ALA A 445 -32.71 -3.00 -3.75
C ALA A 445 -33.77 -3.42 -4.78
N GLY A 446 -33.48 -4.43 -5.61
CA GLY A 446 -34.46 -4.95 -6.57
C GLY A 446 -35.57 -5.77 -5.91
N ASN A 447 -35.24 -6.45 -4.81
CA ASN A 447 -36.15 -7.29 -4.04
C ASN A 447 -36.49 -6.63 -2.69
N ASN A 448 -35.60 -6.73 -1.68
CA ASN A 448 -35.89 -6.25 -0.33
C ASN A 448 -34.81 -5.29 0.20
N VAL A 449 -35.26 -4.26 0.92
CA VAL A 449 -34.43 -3.49 1.85
C VAL A 449 -34.80 -3.88 3.27
N LYS A 450 -33.90 -4.55 3.97
CA LYS A 450 -34.11 -5.00 5.35
C LYS A 450 -33.24 -4.19 6.31
N LEU A 451 -33.91 -3.46 7.22
CA LEU A 451 -33.27 -2.76 8.34
C LEU A 451 -33.58 -3.54 9.62
N SER A 452 -32.56 -4.01 10.33
CA SER A 452 -32.73 -4.86 11.52
C SER A 452 -31.90 -4.35 12.69
N PRO A 453 -32.48 -3.48 13.55
CA PRO A 453 -31.93 -3.26 14.88
C PRO A 453 -32.19 -4.52 15.72
N ARG A 454 -31.15 -5.32 15.94
CA ARG A 454 -31.18 -6.43 16.90
C ARG A 454 -31.10 -5.79 18.28
N ALA A 455 -32.19 -5.84 19.03
CA ALA A 455 -32.15 -5.51 20.45
C ALA A 455 -31.18 -6.48 21.13
N ALA A 456 -30.22 -5.96 21.90
CA ALA A 456 -29.40 -6.77 22.79
C ALA A 456 -30.35 -7.55 23.72
N SER A 457 -30.51 -8.84 23.46
CA SER A 457 -31.28 -9.72 24.33
C SER A 457 -30.53 -9.81 25.65
N SER A 458 -30.92 -8.96 26.61
CA SER A 458 -30.45 -9.07 27.99
C SER A 458 -31.11 -10.31 28.61
N CYS A 459 -30.49 -11.47 28.42
CA CYS A 459 -30.71 -12.59 29.32
C CYS A 459 -30.06 -12.22 30.66
N ARG A 460 -30.82 -11.54 31.53
CA ARG A 460 -30.55 -11.57 32.97
C ARG A 460 -30.79 -12.99 33.46
N ARG A 461 -29.78 -13.63 34.04
CA ARG A 461 -29.95 -14.68 35.05
C ARG A 461 -29.61 -14.10 36.40
#